data_AF-A0A7R9JMI3-F1
#
_entry.id   AF-A0A7R9JMI3-F1
#
_cell.length_a   1.000
_cell.length_b   1.000
_cell.length_c   1.000
_cell.angle_alpha   90.00
_cell.angle_beta   90.00
_cell.angle_gamma   90.00
#
_symmetry.space_group_name_H-M   'P 1'
#
loop_
_entity.id
_entity.type
_entity.pdbx_description
1 polymer ?
#
loop_
_entity_poly.entity_id
_entity_poly.type
_entity_poly.pdbx_seq_one_letter_code
_entity_poly.pdbx_strand_id
1 'polypeptide(L)'
;MAILPLATASDEEAGAQIPVGCISLLFRADKLMMLEADVVLGNKIGSTEEIPIMAHPPSTTSEMSLEDFLSNAIIANSCGVKLDFKSIEVLEPSLKILQNHKDNLTFPVWLNADILSGPVNSTALPVDADKFLSICARDFPLATLSPGWKVRYGAPNITSGRYEPEHITSMKEALARNNIIQPVTFPVQAILAAQSIDTLPDLLNMSRINDTTLTIWLSEVEAINITQLKKLIDIVGKNRVYLDLPESIMDQLSSSTLRVAPTTSMGLVVVGGSEDCCPMSHDVNTFTSRSLGPSSVQLSNDLLFGIRLANAPVVLSQTTEDGEIEVRISVG
;
A
#
# COMPACT_ATOMS: atom_id res chain seq x y z
N MET A 1 -16.93 -3.90 17.53
CA MET A 1 -17.75 -2.87 18.19
C MET A 1 -17.79 -1.69 17.24
N ALA A 2 -18.98 -1.16 16.96
CA ALA A 2 -19.29 -0.32 15.80
C ALA A 2 -19.83 1.07 16.22
N ILE A 3 -19.85 2.00 15.24
CA ILE A 3 -20.78 3.15 15.00
C ILE A 3 -20.22 4.61 15.16
N LEU A 4 -20.00 5.27 13.99
CA LEU A 4 -20.36 6.62 13.42
C LEU A 4 -20.24 7.95 14.24
N PRO A 5 -20.25 9.19 13.63
CA PRO A 5 -20.34 9.62 12.21
C PRO A 5 -19.31 10.72 11.73
N LEU A 6 -19.39 11.00 10.43
CA LEU A 6 -18.74 12.06 9.64
C LEU A 6 -19.29 13.47 9.95
N ALA A 7 -18.43 14.49 9.97
CA ALA A 7 -18.82 15.89 9.81
C ALA A 7 -18.09 16.50 8.61
N THR A 8 -18.86 17.15 7.76
CA THR A 8 -18.47 17.88 6.55
C THR A 8 -17.60 19.10 6.90
N ALA A 9 -16.45 19.25 6.24
CA ALA A 9 -15.78 20.54 6.13
C ALA A 9 -15.33 20.75 4.68
N SER A 10 -15.82 21.85 4.15
CA SER A 10 -15.60 22.42 2.82
C SER A 10 -14.14 22.78 2.55
N ASP A 11 -13.74 22.59 1.30
CA ASP A 11 -12.71 23.31 0.53
C ASP A 11 -11.85 24.33 1.32
N GLU A 12 -10.66 23.89 1.74
CA GLU A 12 -9.37 24.61 1.82
C GLU A 12 -8.46 23.93 2.87
N GLU A 13 -7.69 22.90 2.49
CA GLU A 13 -6.47 22.57 3.25
C GLU A 13 -5.34 22.15 2.31
N ALA A 14 -4.49 23.14 2.01
CA ALA A 14 -3.16 22.93 1.47
C ALA A 14 -2.21 22.55 2.62
N GLY A 15 -1.47 21.44 2.46
CA GLY A 15 -0.18 21.23 3.14
C GLY A 15 -0.20 20.80 4.61
N ALA A 16 -1.00 19.80 5.00
CA ALA A 16 -0.94 19.24 6.34
C ALA A 16 0.38 18.45 6.58
N GLN A 17 1.26 18.97 7.44
CA GLN A 17 2.45 18.28 7.96
C GLN A 17 2.12 17.52 9.25
N ILE A 18 2.73 16.34 9.44
CA ILE A 18 2.53 15.49 10.62
C ILE A 18 3.38 16.00 11.79
N PRO A 19 2.80 16.39 12.95
CA PRO A 19 3.56 16.81 14.12
C PRO A 19 4.40 15.67 14.72
N VAL A 20 5.57 16.03 15.25
CA VAL A 20 6.58 15.12 15.85
C VAL A 20 6.00 14.14 16.88
N GLY A 21 5.00 14.55 17.66
CA GLY A 21 4.32 13.68 18.63
C GLY A 21 3.55 12.52 18.00
N CYS A 22 2.94 12.72 16.82
CA CYS A 22 2.16 11.69 16.13
C CYS A 22 3.03 10.63 15.44
N ILE A 23 4.27 10.99 15.11
CA ILE A 23 5.24 10.07 14.53
C ILE A 23 5.65 9.00 15.54
N SER A 24 5.81 9.36 16.82
CA SER A 24 6.05 8.39 17.90
C SER A 24 4.91 7.35 18.06
N LEU A 25 3.69 7.69 17.65
CA LEU A 25 2.53 6.80 17.67
C LEU A 25 2.46 5.91 16.42
N LEU A 26 2.86 6.42 15.24
CA LEU A 26 3.00 5.60 14.01
C LEU A 26 4.00 4.45 14.23
N PHE A 27 5.09 4.75 14.93
CA PHE A 27 6.10 3.77 15.34
C PHE A 27 5.62 2.75 16.40
N ARG A 28 4.39 2.84 16.92
CA ARG A 28 3.87 1.91 17.95
C ARG A 28 2.70 1.05 17.46
N ALA A 29 2.39 1.07 16.17
CA ALA A 29 1.33 0.23 15.63
C ALA A 29 1.83 -1.22 15.44
N ASP A 30 1.36 -2.15 16.28
CA ASP A 30 1.73 -3.59 16.29
C ASP A 30 1.48 -4.36 14.97
N LYS A 31 0.96 -3.71 13.92
CA LYS A 31 0.65 -4.30 12.61
C LYS A 31 1.38 -3.63 11.43
N LEU A 32 2.27 -2.67 11.68
CA LEU A 32 2.96 -1.94 10.63
C LEU A 32 4.29 -2.64 10.29
N MET A 33 4.46 -3.05 9.03
CA MET A 33 5.70 -3.72 8.60
C MET A 33 6.77 -2.74 8.14
N MET A 34 6.37 -1.63 7.51
CA MET A 34 7.26 -0.64 6.92
C MET A 34 6.67 0.77 7.09
N LEU A 35 7.52 1.76 7.34
CA LEU A 35 7.17 3.18 7.24
C LEU A 35 7.71 3.74 5.94
N GLU A 36 6.81 4.24 5.10
CA GLU A 36 7.18 4.97 3.88
C GLU A 36 7.25 6.46 4.17
N ALA A 37 8.22 7.14 3.58
CA ALA A 37 8.27 8.59 3.60
C ALA A 37 9.03 9.15 2.40
N ASP A 38 8.52 10.27 1.89
CA ASP A 38 9.10 10.98 0.76
C ASP A 38 10.35 11.75 1.17
N VAL A 39 11.38 11.68 0.33
CA VAL A 39 12.65 12.38 0.54
C VAL A 39 12.88 13.36 -0.60
N VAL A 40 13.02 14.63 -0.24
CA VAL A 40 13.34 15.74 -1.15
C VAL A 40 14.52 16.53 -0.62
N LEU A 41 15.23 17.21 -1.52
CA LEU A 41 16.25 18.17 -1.15
C LEU A 41 15.57 19.50 -0.79
N GLY A 42 15.86 20.05 0.39
CA GLY A 42 15.19 21.27 0.86
C GLY A 42 15.72 21.74 2.21
N ASN A 43 14.96 22.59 2.90
CA ASN A 43 15.39 23.17 4.17
C ASN A 43 14.53 22.66 5.34
N LYS A 44 15.19 22.30 6.45
CA LYS A 44 14.47 22.15 7.72
C LYS A 44 13.99 23.52 8.18
N ILE A 45 12.76 23.63 8.69
CA ILE A 45 12.20 24.90 9.14
C ILE A 45 13.12 25.51 10.21
N GLY A 46 13.46 26.80 10.03
CA GLY A 46 14.43 27.52 10.86
C GLY A 46 15.90 27.37 10.44
N SER A 47 16.20 26.58 9.41
CA SER A 47 17.55 26.44 8.80
C SER A 47 17.56 26.97 7.37
N THR A 48 18.72 27.43 6.91
CA THR A 48 18.99 27.79 5.51
C THR A 48 19.85 26.75 4.80
N GLU A 49 20.29 25.71 5.50
CA GLU A 49 21.07 24.62 4.92
C GLU A 49 20.17 23.71 4.09
N GLU A 50 20.57 23.43 2.86
CA GLU A 50 19.87 22.53 1.97
C GLU A 50 20.31 21.08 2.26
N ILE A 51 19.39 20.28 2.78
CA ILE A 51 19.61 18.91 3.26
C ILE A 51 18.46 18.00 2.82
N PRO A 52 18.63 16.66 2.87
CA PRO A 52 17.50 15.74 2.75
C PRO A 52 16.47 15.94 3.85
N ILE A 53 15.22 16.18 3.45
CA ILE A 53 14.08 16.38 4.36
C ILE A 53 12.92 15.45 4.01
N MET A 54 12.08 15.19 5.01
CA MET A 54 10.86 14.39 4.83
C MET A 54 9.74 15.31 4.33
N ALA A 55 9.47 15.30 3.03
CA ALA A 55 8.42 16.12 2.42
C ALA A 55 7.99 15.57 1.05
N HIS A 56 6.71 15.75 0.73
CA HIS A 56 6.16 15.46 -0.58
C HIS A 56 6.20 16.73 -1.47
N PRO A 57 6.66 16.65 -2.72
CA PRO A 57 6.61 17.77 -3.67
C PRO A 57 5.19 18.36 -3.82
N PRO A 58 5.04 19.68 -4.04
CA PRO A 58 6.10 20.65 -4.32
C PRO A 58 6.77 21.24 -3.06
N SER A 59 6.51 20.71 -1.87
CA SER A 59 7.12 21.22 -0.63
C SER A 59 8.63 21.05 -0.65
N THR A 60 9.35 22.15 -0.38
CA THR A 60 10.82 22.19 -0.24
C THR A 60 11.26 22.55 1.17
N THR A 61 10.32 22.56 2.12
CA THR A 61 10.58 22.79 3.55
C THR A 61 9.83 21.77 4.40
N SER A 62 10.41 21.41 5.55
CA SER A 62 9.81 20.47 6.49
C SER A 62 10.31 20.72 7.92
N GLU A 63 9.49 20.42 8.93
CA GLU A 63 9.95 20.34 10.32
C GLU A 63 10.90 19.16 10.56
N MET A 64 10.95 18.18 9.65
CA MET A 64 11.69 16.94 9.81
C MET A 64 12.74 16.73 8.72
N SER A 65 14.00 16.63 9.12
CA SER A 65 15.07 16.14 8.24
C SER A 65 15.06 14.61 8.14
N LEU A 66 15.75 14.06 7.13
CA LEU A 66 15.99 12.61 7.04
C LEU A 66 16.76 12.08 8.26
N GLU A 67 17.73 12.84 8.76
CA GLU A 67 18.51 12.51 9.96
C GLU A 67 17.62 12.37 11.19
N ASP A 68 16.68 13.31 11.40
CA ASP A 68 15.70 13.25 12.49
C ASP A 68 14.80 12.03 12.35
N PHE A 69 14.30 11.78 11.13
CA PHE A 69 13.42 10.65 10.83
C PHE A 69 14.09 9.30 11.12
N LEU A 70 15.33 9.10 10.65
CA LEU A 70 16.08 7.87 10.90
C LEU A 70 16.41 7.70 12.38
N SER A 71 16.79 8.77 13.07
CA SER A 71 17.03 8.72 14.52
C SER A 71 15.78 8.25 15.28
N ASN A 72 14.61 8.77 14.92
CA ASN A 72 13.34 8.33 15.51
C ASN A 72 13.02 6.87 15.16
N ALA A 73 13.24 6.45 13.91
CA ALA A 73 13.02 5.08 13.47
C ALA A 73 13.93 4.08 14.20
N ILE A 74 15.19 4.45 14.41
CA ILE A 74 16.17 3.65 15.16
C ILE A 74 15.78 3.53 16.63
N ILE A 75 15.36 4.63 17.27
CA ILE A 75 14.91 4.61 18.66
C ILE A 75 13.66 3.74 18.83
N ALA A 76 12.72 3.82 17.89
CA ALA A 76 11.50 3.02 17.93
C ALA A 76 11.74 1.54 17.61
N ASN A 77 12.56 1.26 16.59
CA ASN A 77 12.93 -0.07 16.08
C ASN A 77 11.73 -1.05 15.97
N SER A 78 10.61 -0.56 15.45
CA SER A 78 9.34 -1.30 15.43
C SER A 78 8.94 -1.83 14.06
N CYS A 79 9.44 -1.24 12.98
CA CYS A 79 9.17 -1.64 11.60
C CYS A 79 10.37 -1.27 10.70
N GLY A 80 10.37 -1.75 9.45
CA GLY A 80 11.33 -1.28 8.45
C GLY A 80 11.01 0.11 7.93
N VAL A 81 11.86 0.64 7.06
CA VAL A 81 11.74 1.98 6.46
C VAL A 81 11.84 1.89 4.94
N LYS A 82 10.94 2.58 4.23
CA LYS A 82 10.95 2.75 2.77
C LYS A 82 11.12 4.24 2.47
N LEU A 83 12.24 4.60 1.85
CA LEU A 83 12.54 5.99 1.49
C LEU A 83 12.19 6.21 0.02
N ASP A 84 11.24 7.09 -0.26
CA ASP A 84 10.83 7.44 -1.62
C ASP A 84 11.54 8.70 -2.12
N PHE A 85 12.60 8.50 -2.90
CA PHE A 85 13.40 9.59 -3.44
C PHE A 85 12.70 10.24 -4.63
N LYS A 86 12.36 11.51 -4.49
CA LYS A 86 11.61 12.26 -5.51
C LYS A 86 12.48 12.88 -6.59
N SER A 87 13.80 12.89 -6.41
CA SER A 87 14.77 13.39 -7.38
C SER A 87 16.12 12.66 -7.24
N ILE A 88 16.99 12.77 -8.25
CA ILE A 88 18.31 12.12 -8.19
C ILE A 88 19.29 12.89 -7.30
N GLU A 89 19.11 14.21 -7.18
CA GLU A 89 19.97 15.13 -6.44
C GLU A 89 19.96 14.86 -4.93
N VAL A 90 18.84 14.37 -4.39
CA VAL A 90 18.72 14.05 -2.97
C VAL A 90 19.33 12.68 -2.60
N LEU A 91 19.60 11.81 -3.59
CA LEU A 91 19.99 10.43 -3.34
C LEU A 91 21.33 10.31 -2.60
N GLU A 92 22.41 10.86 -3.14
CA GLU A 92 23.75 10.73 -2.52
C GLU A 92 23.83 11.38 -1.13
N PRO A 93 23.31 12.61 -0.90
CA PRO A 93 23.24 13.18 0.44
C PRO A 93 22.46 12.30 1.43
N SER A 94 21.38 11.68 0.97
CA SER A 94 20.58 10.76 1.80
C SER A 94 21.33 9.48 2.14
N LEU A 95 21.97 8.83 1.16
CA LEU A 95 22.72 7.60 1.41
C LEU A 95 23.91 7.84 2.34
N LYS A 96 24.54 9.02 2.29
CA LYS A 96 25.57 9.41 3.26
C LYS A 96 25.02 9.46 4.69
N ILE A 97 23.82 10.00 4.88
CA ILE A 97 23.12 9.99 6.17
C ILE A 97 22.85 8.54 6.61
N LEU A 98 22.30 7.69 5.73
CA LEU A 98 22.07 6.27 6.06
C LEU A 98 23.36 5.54 6.44
N GLN A 99 24.47 5.81 5.75
CA GLN A 99 25.78 5.22 6.05
C GLN A 99 26.30 5.60 7.44
N ASN A 100 26.03 6.82 7.90
CA ASN A 100 26.39 7.24 9.26
C ASN A 100 25.61 6.46 10.33
N HIS A 101 24.42 5.96 9.98
CA HIS A 101 23.55 5.16 10.86
C HIS A 101 23.62 3.66 10.62
N LYS A 102 24.44 3.18 9.68
CA LYS A 102 24.41 1.79 9.18
C LYS A 102 24.48 0.73 10.28
N ASP A 103 25.23 0.98 11.35
CA ASP A 103 25.44 0.02 12.44
C ASP A 103 24.22 -0.03 13.39
N ASN A 104 23.34 0.98 13.33
CA ASN A 104 22.10 1.07 14.11
C ASN A 104 20.84 0.71 13.30
N LEU A 105 20.95 0.59 11.97
CA LEU A 105 19.86 0.17 11.09
C LEU A 105 19.66 -1.35 11.18
N THR A 106 19.08 -1.80 12.29
CA THR A 106 18.81 -3.23 12.56
C THR A 106 17.50 -3.75 11.96
N PHE A 107 16.87 -2.95 11.09
CA PHE A 107 15.60 -3.23 10.43
C PHE A 107 15.74 -3.10 8.90
N PRO A 108 14.80 -3.67 8.11
CA PRO A 108 14.85 -3.57 6.65
C PRO A 108 14.77 -2.13 6.16
N VAL A 109 15.63 -1.78 5.21
CA VAL A 109 15.61 -0.49 4.50
C VAL A 109 15.31 -0.73 3.02
N TRP A 110 14.31 -0.03 2.51
CA TRP A 110 13.91 -0.03 1.11
C TRP A 110 14.21 1.32 0.47
N LEU A 111 14.81 1.30 -0.72
CA LEU A 111 15.15 2.49 -1.49
C LEU A 111 14.20 2.56 -2.69
N ASN A 112 13.25 3.49 -2.67
CA ASN A 112 12.20 3.63 -3.66
C ASN A 112 12.43 4.85 -4.54
N ALA A 113 12.13 4.74 -5.83
CA ALA A 113 12.04 5.87 -6.73
C ALA A 113 11.25 5.48 -7.99
N ASP A 114 10.51 6.43 -8.54
CA ASP A 114 9.91 6.30 -9.87
C ASP A 114 10.96 6.54 -10.96
N ILE A 115 11.54 5.47 -11.51
CA ILE A 115 12.70 5.56 -12.42
C ILE A 115 12.37 5.40 -13.90
N LEU A 116 11.15 4.96 -14.23
CA LEU A 116 10.68 4.79 -15.61
C LEU A 116 9.34 5.49 -15.81
N SER A 117 9.02 5.87 -17.04
CA SER A 117 7.68 6.37 -17.37
C SER A 117 6.65 5.26 -17.24
N GLY A 118 5.57 5.53 -16.51
CA GLY A 118 4.50 4.56 -16.31
C GLY A 118 3.41 4.60 -17.37
N PRO A 119 2.44 3.68 -17.23
CA PRO A 119 1.23 3.70 -18.02
C PRO A 119 0.52 5.06 -17.98
N VAL A 120 -0.37 5.31 -18.95
CA VAL A 120 -1.22 6.50 -19.01
C VAL A 120 -0.44 7.79 -19.33
N ASN A 121 0.66 7.67 -20.08
CA ASN A 121 1.41 8.77 -20.69
C ASN A 121 1.76 9.90 -19.70
N SER A 122 2.40 9.55 -18.58
CA SER A 122 2.92 10.56 -17.66
C SER A 122 3.92 11.47 -18.37
N THR A 123 3.74 12.79 -18.24
CA THR A 123 4.66 13.80 -18.75
C THR A 123 5.70 14.22 -17.70
N ALA A 124 5.57 13.74 -16.46
CA ALA A 124 6.53 14.03 -15.41
C ALA A 124 7.83 13.24 -15.65
N LEU A 125 8.97 13.91 -15.49
CA LEU A 125 10.27 13.29 -15.67
C LEU A 125 10.54 12.30 -14.52
N PRO A 126 10.81 11.01 -14.82
CA PRO A 126 11.25 10.05 -13.81
C PRO A 126 12.63 10.39 -13.24
N VAL A 127 12.97 9.80 -12.09
CA VAL A 127 14.33 9.80 -11.56
C VAL A 127 15.25 9.05 -12.54
N ASP A 128 16.48 9.52 -12.72
CA ASP A 128 17.47 8.88 -13.60
C ASP A 128 17.73 7.42 -13.15
N ALA A 129 17.25 6.46 -13.96
CA ALA A 129 17.28 5.04 -13.62
C ALA A 129 18.70 4.50 -13.42
N ASP A 130 19.63 4.87 -14.31
CA ASP A 130 20.98 4.30 -14.28
C ASP A 130 21.76 4.87 -13.09
N LYS A 131 21.63 6.17 -12.80
CA LYS A 131 22.22 6.75 -11.60
C LYS A 131 21.61 6.18 -10.33
N PHE A 132 20.29 6.12 -10.23
CA PHE A 132 19.61 5.58 -9.05
C PHE A 132 20.06 4.15 -8.74
N LEU A 133 19.96 3.26 -9.73
CA LEU A 133 20.27 1.84 -9.56
C LEU A 133 21.76 1.61 -9.25
N SER A 134 22.66 2.27 -9.99
CA SER A 134 24.11 2.09 -9.78
C SER A 134 24.59 2.65 -8.43
N ILE A 135 24.08 3.81 -8.00
CA ILE A 135 24.42 4.41 -6.70
C ILE A 135 23.89 3.53 -5.56
N CYS A 136 22.62 3.09 -5.61
CA CYS A 136 22.05 2.22 -4.58
C CYS A 136 22.82 0.89 -4.46
N ALA A 137 23.15 0.26 -5.59
CA ALA A 137 23.90 -1.00 -5.61
C ALA A 137 25.33 -0.87 -5.08
N ARG A 138 25.97 0.28 -5.31
CA ARG A 138 27.32 0.58 -4.82
C ARG A 138 27.33 0.90 -3.33
N ASP A 139 26.45 1.80 -2.90
CA ASP A 139 26.56 2.47 -1.60
C ASP A 139 25.70 1.83 -0.52
N PHE A 140 24.68 1.04 -0.91
CA PHE A 140 23.77 0.39 0.02
C PHE A 140 23.29 -1.00 -0.50
N PRO A 141 24.22 -1.94 -0.76
CA PRO A 141 23.93 -3.23 -1.43
C PRO A 141 23.06 -4.20 -0.63
N LEU A 142 22.78 -3.91 0.65
CA LEU A 142 21.93 -4.74 1.51
C LEU A 142 20.47 -4.25 1.54
N ALA A 143 20.17 -3.07 1.01
CA ALA A 143 18.77 -2.62 0.89
C ALA A 143 18.00 -3.44 -0.15
N THR A 144 16.69 -3.46 0.03
CA THR A 144 15.76 -3.84 -1.04
C THR A 144 15.54 -2.62 -1.94
N LEU A 145 15.63 -2.80 -3.25
CA LEU A 145 15.27 -1.74 -4.18
C LEU A 145 13.76 -1.77 -4.46
N SER A 146 13.15 -0.60 -4.56
CA SER A 146 11.74 -0.44 -4.90
C SER A 146 11.57 0.47 -6.14
N PRO A 147 12.06 0.06 -7.32
CA PRO A 147 12.00 0.86 -8.54
C PRO A 147 10.59 0.86 -9.12
N GLY A 148 9.99 2.03 -9.20
CA GLY A 148 8.64 2.25 -9.70
C GLY A 148 8.57 2.87 -11.07
N TRP A 149 7.33 3.12 -11.47
CA TRP A 149 7.01 3.87 -12.66
C TRP A 149 6.32 5.18 -12.29
N LYS A 150 6.74 6.27 -12.92
CA LYS A 150 6.09 7.57 -12.79
C LYS A 150 4.72 7.52 -13.43
N VAL A 151 3.68 7.32 -12.63
CA VAL A 151 2.28 7.41 -13.05
C VAL A 151 1.83 8.88 -13.01
N ARG A 152 0.91 9.26 -13.89
CA ARG A 152 0.38 10.62 -13.94
C ARG A 152 -0.47 10.90 -12.68
N TYR A 153 0.10 11.57 -11.69
CA TYR A 153 -0.61 11.98 -10.47
C TYR A 153 -1.63 13.09 -10.79
N GLY A 154 -2.84 13.01 -10.21
CA GLY A 154 -3.84 14.09 -10.30
C GLY A 154 -4.52 14.26 -11.66
N ALA A 155 -4.41 13.29 -12.58
CA ALA A 155 -5.34 13.24 -13.70
C ALA A 155 -6.68 12.73 -13.20
N PRO A 156 -7.75 13.54 -13.15
CA PRO A 156 -9.06 12.99 -12.88
C PRO A 156 -9.31 11.90 -13.93
N ASN A 157 -9.67 10.70 -13.47
CA ASN A 157 -10.06 9.55 -14.30
C ASN A 157 -8.93 8.67 -14.86
N ILE A 158 -7.93 8.25 -14.08
CA ILE A 158 -7.22 7.00 -14.41
C ILE A 158 -8.12 5.80 -14.03
N THR A 159 -9.25 5.68 -14.72
CA THR A 159 -10.16 4.54 -14.62
C THR A 159 -9.80 3.42 -15.59
N SER A 160 -8.80 3.66 -16.45
CA SER A 160 -8.38 2.77 -17.52
C SER A 160 -6.87 2.84 -17.74
N GLY A 161 -6.28 1.69 -18.07
CA GLY A 161 -4.85 1.54 -18.30
C GLY A 161 -4.29 0.30 -17.62
N ARG A 162 -3.11 -0.11 -18.05
CA ARG A 162 -2.43 -1.31 -17.58
C ARG A 162 -0.93 -1.20 -17.82
N TYR A 163 -0.16 -1.96 -17.05
CA TYR A 163 1.24 -2.23 -17.35
C TYR A 163 1.34 -3.13 -18.59
N GLU A 164 1.72 -2.53 -19.71
CA GLU A 164 1.99 -3.23 -20.98
C GLU A 164 3.36 -3.96 -20.99
N PRO A 165 3.58 -4.95 -21.88
CA PRO A 165 4.83 -5.70 -21.98
C PRO A 165 6.10 -4.84 -22.12
N GLU A 166 5.99 -3.68 -22.75
CA GLU A 166 7.10 -2.73 -22.93
C GLU A 166 7.56 -2.14 -21.57
N HIS A 167 6.63 -1.90 -20.64
CA HIS A 167 6.97 -1.45 -19.28
C HIS A 167 7.75 -2.53 -18.52
N ILE A 168 7.34 -3.79 -18.69
CA ILE A 168 8.00 -4.94 -18.06
C ILE A 168 9.41 -5.09 -18.62
N THR A 169 9.53 -5.08 -19.95
CA THR A 169 10.82 -5.21 -20.66
C THR A 169 11.78 -4.09 -20.25
N SER A 170 11.34 -2.84 -20.26
CA SER A 170 12.17 -1.69 -19.91
C SER A 170 12.69 -1.75 -18.47
N MET A 171 11.85 -2.19 -17.52
CA MET A 171 12.26 -2.39 -16.12
C MET A 171 13.29 -3.50 -15.99
N LYS A 172 13.06 -4.66 -16.62
CA LYS A 172 14.03 -5.77 -16.62
C LYS A 172 15.38 -5.36 -17.22
N GLU A 173 15.36 -4.62 -18.34
CA GLU A 173 16.57 -4.10 -18.99
C GLU A 173 17.33 -3.10 -18.13
N ALA A 174 16.63 -2.19 -17.45
CA ALA A 174 17.25 -1.24 -16.53
C ALA A 174 17.98 -1.95 -15.37
N LEU A 175 17.32 -2.94 -14.75
CA LEU A 175 17.94 -3.75 -13.69
C LEU A 175 19.13 -4.57 -14.21
N ALA A 176 18.99 -5.17 -15.40
CA ALA A 176 20.02 -6.00 -15.99
C ALA A 176 21.28 -5.20 -16.35
N ARG A 177 21.14 -4.03 -17.00
CA ARG A 177 22.26 -3.15 -17.37
C ARG A 177 23.03 -2.65 -16.14
N ASN A 178 22.33 -2.39 -15.03
CA ASN A 178 22.93 -1.93 -13.78
C ASN A 178 23.40 -3.07 -12.86
N ASN A 179 23.36 -4.32 -13.34
CA ASN A 179 23.84 -5.50 -12.61
C ASN A 179 23.20 -5.70 -11.23
N ILE A 180 21.92 -5.38 -11.11
CA ILE A 180 21.20 -5.53 -9.86
C ILE A 180 21.07 -7.00 -9.48
N ILE A 181 21.48 -7.30 -8.25
CA ILE A 181 21.34 -8.60 -7.59
C ILE A 181 20.64 -8.50 -6.22
N GLN A 182 20.36 -7.27 -5.79
CA GLN A 182 19.63 -6.98 -4.55
C GLN A 182 18.20 -7.51 -4.63
N PRO A 183 17.53 -7.77 -3.49
CA PRO A 183 16.08 -7.96 -3.48
C PRO A 183 15.37 -6.76 -4.12
N VAL A 184 14.30 -7.03 -4.87
CA VAL A 184 13.53 -5.98 -5.56
C VAL A 184 12.04 -6.16 -5.28
N THR A 185 11.36 -5.09 -4.88
CA THR A 185 9.90 -5.04 -4.90
C THR A 185 9.44 -4.00 -5.90
N PHE A 186 8.44 -4.32 -6.73
CA PHE A 186 7.95 -3.37 -7.74
C PHE A 186 6.67 -2.68 -7.24
N PRO A 187 6.70 -1.37 -6.93
CA PRO A 187 5.51 -0.63 -6.57
C PRO A 187 4.60 -0.46 -7.79
N VAL A 188 3.41 -1.05 -7.71
CA VAL A 188 2.39 -1.01 -8.77
C VAL A 188 1.07 -0.48 -8.22
N GLN A 189 0.44 0.44 -8.95
CA GLN A 189 -0.83 1.00 -8.53
C GLN A 189 -1.94 -0.06 -8.67
N ALA A 190 -2.75 -0.25 -7.64
CA ALA A 190 -3.72 -1.33 -7.56
C ALA A 190 -4.71 -1.36 -8.73
N ILE A 191 -5.19 -0.19 -9.17
CA ILE A 191 -6.15 -0.03 -10.28
C ILE A 191 -5.56 -0.57 -11.59
N LEU A 192 -4.30 -0.20 -11.88
CA LEU A 192 -3.59 -0.64 -13.08
C LEU A 192 -3.19 -2.12 -12.96
N ALA A 193 -2.74 -2.55 -11.78
CA ALA A 193 -2.33 -3.92 -11.52
C ALA A 193 -3.48 -4.91 -11.75
N ALA A 194 -4.70 -4.56 -11.33
CA ALA A 194 -5.90 -5.36 -11.59
C ALA A 194 -6.18 -5.57 -13.09
N GLN A 195 -5.62 -4.76 -13.99
CA GLN A 195 -5.76 -4.87 -15.45
C GLN A 195 -4.51 -5.47 -16.12
N SER A 196 -3.53 -5.96 -15.34
CA SER A 196 -2.20 -6.37 -15.81
C SER A 196 -1.82 -7.81 -15.43
N ILE A 197 -2.81 -8.69 -15.33
CA ILE A 197 -2.62 -10.09 -14.90
C ILE A 197 -1.72 -10.88 -15.85
N ASP A 198 -1.73 -10.56 -17.13
CA ASP A 198 -0.97 -11.23 -18.18
C ASP A 198 0.46 -10.68 -18.35
N THR A 199 0.81 -9.57 -17.69
CA THR A 199 2.12 -8.93 -17.81
C THR A 199 2.91 -8.90 -16.50
N LEU A 200 2.28 -8.54 -15.37
CA LEU A 200 2.96 -8.40 -14.09
C LEU A 200 3.59 -9.70 -13.55
N PRO A 201 3.02 -10.91 -13.74
CA PRO A 201 3.72 -12.13 -13.34
C PRO A 201 5.06 -12.33 -14.07
N ASP A 202 5.18 -11.87 -15.31
CA ASP A 202 6.45 -11.97 -16.04
C ASP A 202 7.54 -11.09 -15.41
N LEU A 203 7.19 -9.90 -14.91
CA LEU A 203 8.11 -8.99 -14.22
C LEU A 203 8.93 -9.67 -13.12
N LEU A 204 8.28 -10.60 -12.42
CA LEU A 204 8.83 -11.32 -11.28
C LEU A 204 9.71 -12.51 -11.67
N ASN A 205 9.73 -12.90 -12.94
CA ASN A 205 10.56 -13.99 -13.45
C ASN A 205 11.90 -13.45 -13.94
N MET A 206 12.85 -13.31 -13.00
CA MET A 206 14.19 -12.78 -13.25
C MET A 206 15.25 -13.84 -12.97
N SER A 207 16.21 -14.00 -13.88
CA SER A 207 17.26 -15.02 -13.74
C SER A 207 18.38 -14.63 -12.75
N ARG A 208 18.58 -13.33 -12.51
CA ARG A 208 19.69 -12.78 -11.69
C ARG A 208 19.27 -12.36 -10.28
N ILE A 209 17.98 -12.19 -10.05
CA ILE A 209 17.44 -11.67 -8.80
C ILE A 209 16.54 -12.74 -8.21
N ASN A 210 16.96 -13.29 -7.07
CA ASN A 210 16.29 -14.43 -6.46
C ASN A 210 15.06 -14.04 -5.63
N ASP A 211 14.97 -12.77 -5.21
CA ASP A 211 13.89 -12.25 -4.40
C ASP A 211 13.25 -11.04 -5.10
N THR A 212 12.15 -11.32 -5.81
CA THR A 212 11.33 -10.31 -6.47
C THR A 212 9.87 -10.39 -6.03
N THR A 213 9.32 -9.25 -5.66
CA THR A 213 7.95 -9.11 -5.16
C THR A 213 7.21 -7.94 -5.81
N LEU A 214 5.89 -7.86 -5.61
CA LEU A 214 5.10 -6.67 -5.92
C LEU A 214 4.73 -5.93 -4.63
N THR A 215 4.81 -4.61 -4.65
CA THR A 215 4.14 -3.74 -3.67
C THR A 215 2.93 -3.12 -4.33
N ILE A 216 1.73 -3.60 -4.02
CA ILE A 216 0.49 -3.09 -4.60
C ILE A 216 0.01 -1.93 -3.73
N TRP A 217 -0.06 -0.72 -4.29
CA TRP A 217 -0.43 0.49 -3.55
C TRP A 217 -1.67 1.19 -4.09
N LEU A 218 -2.39 1.89 -3.22
CA LEU A 218 -3.53 2.73 -3.57
C LEU A 218 -3.69 3.86 -2.55
N SER A 219 -3.65 5.12 -3.01
CA SER A 219 -3.72 6.30 -2.13
C SER A 219 -5.16 6.68 -1.75
N GLU A 220 -6.11 6.58 -2.68
CA GLU A 220 -7.51 6.95 -2.46
C GLU A 220 -8.44 5.81 -2.88
N VAL A 221 -9.60 5.73 -2.23
CA VAL A 221 -10.60 4.70 -2.54
C VAL A 221 -11.30 5.03 -3.85
N GLU A 222 -10.73 4.56 -4.94
CA GLU A 222 -11.36 4.57 -6.25
C GLU A 222 -12.00 3.21 -6.57
N ALA A 223 -12.91 3.19 -7.55
CA ALA A 223 -13.54 1.96 -8.02
C ALA A 223 -12.49 1.02 -8.64
N ILE A 224 -12.15 -0.05 -7.90
CA ILE A 224 -11.18 -1.07 -8.32
C ILE A 224 -11.85 -2.42 -8.57
N ASN A 225 -11.37 -3.15 -9.57
CA ASN A 225 -11.80 -4.52 -9.83
C ASN A 225 -11.14 -5.50 -8.83
N ILE A 226 -11.76 -5.64 -7.65
CA ILE A 226 -11.30 -6.53 -6.58
C ILE A 226 -11.11 -7.98 -7.06
N THR A 227 -12.01 -8.49 -7.89
CA THR A 227 -11.93 -9.87 -8.40
C THR A 227 -10.65 -10.09 -9.20
N GLN A 228 -10.29 -9.15 -10.07
CA GLN A 228 -9.06 -9.25 -10.85
C GLN A 228 -7.82 -9.02 -9.99
N LEU A 229 -7.88 -8.10 -9.02
CA LEU A 229 -6.78 -7.89 -8.09
C LEU A 229 -6.49 -9.15 -7.26
N LYS A 230 -7.52 -9.83 -6.74
CA LYS A 230 -7.39 -11.13 -6.07
C LYS A 230 -6.71 -12.16 -6.97
N LYS A 231 -7.18 -12.27 -8.22
CA LYS A 231 -6.64 -13.21 -9.19
C LYS A 231 -5.16 -12.94 -9.49
N LEU A 232 -4.74 -11.67 -9.59
CA LEU A 232 -3.32 -11.31 -9.72
C LEU A 232 -2.52 -11.80 -8.52
N ILE A 233 -2.98 -11.51 -7.29
CA ILE A 233 -2.31 -11.90 -6.05
C ILE A 233 -2.17 -13.43 -5.97
N ASP A 234 -3.21 -14.17 -6.34
CA ASP A 234 -3.19 -15.64 -6.35
C ASP A 234 -2.21 -16.20 -7.39
N ILE A 235 -2.10 -15.58 -8.58
CA ILE A 235 -1.15 -15.99 -9.62
C ILE A 235 0.30 -15.70 -9.20
N VAL A 236 0.55 -14.52 -8.62
CA VAL A 236 1.87 -14.10 -8.16
C VAL A 236 2.32 -14.90 -6.93
N GLY A 237 1.37 -15.26 -6.07
CA GLY A 237 1.60 -15.89 -4.78
C GLY A 237 1.66 -14.87 -3.65
N LYS A 238 0.90 -15.11 -2.58
CA LYS A 238 0.77 -14.20 -1.44
C LYS A 238 2.10 -13.88 -0.74
N ASN A 239 3.05 -14.81 -0.77
CA ASN A 239 4.40 -14.63 -0.21
C ASN A 239 5.30 -13.72 -1.04
N ARG A 240 4.83 -13.24 -2.21
CA ARG A 240 5.55 -12.32 -3.11
C ARG A 240 4.80 -11.02 -3.33
N VAL A 241 3.84 -10.70 -2.46
CA VAL A 241 3.03 -9.49 -2.55
C VAL A 241 3.01 -8.77 -1.20
N TYR A 242 3.26 -7.47 -1.27
CA TYR A 242 3.04 -6.51 -0.21
C TYR A 242 1.85 -5.61 -0.58
N LEU A 243 1.02 -5.22 0.39
CA LEU A 243 -0.27 -4.57 0.15
C LEU A 243 -0.39 -3.25 0.92
N ASP A 244 -0.09 -2.14 0.26
CA ASP A 244 -0.33 -0.80 0.78
C ASP A 244 -1.69 -0.25 0.32
N LEU A 245 -2.76 -0.76 0.94
CA LEU A 245 -4.13 -0.50 0.51
C LEU A 245 -4.99 0.04 1.65
N PRO A 246 -6.01 0.87 1.35
CA PRO A 246 -7.00 1.28 2.33
C PRO A 246 -7.70 0.07 2.97
N GLU A 247 -8.09 0.19 4.24
CA GLU A 247 -8.71 -0.89 5.01
C GLU A 247 -9.96 -1.45 4.31
N SER A 248 -10.75 -0.58 3.68
CA SER A 248 -11.94 -0.97 2.91
C SER A 248 -11.63 -1.90 1.72
N ILE A 249 -10.47 -1.74 1.08
CA ILE A 249 -10.00 -2.62 0.00
C ILE A 249 -9.44 -3.92 0.59
N MET A 250 -8.70 -3.83 1.69
CA MET A 250 -8.18 -5.00 2.42
C MET A 250 -9.30 -5.92 2.91
N ASP A 251 -10.40 -5.37 3.42
CA ASP A 251 -11.59 -6.12 3.84
C ASP A 251 -12.29 -6.80 2.66
N GLN A 252 -12.37 -6.12 1.52
CA GLN A 252 -12.90 -6.72 0.30
C GLN A 252 -12.00 -7.86 -0.19
N LEU A 253 -10.67 -7.71 -0.08
CA LEU A 253 -9.69 -8.76 -0.41
C LEU A 253 -9.81 -9.98 0.50
N SER A 254 -10.00 -9.77 1.80
CA SER A 254 -10.11 -10.86 2.78
C SER A 254 -11.47 -11.56 2.75
N SER A 255 -12.55 -10.86 2.34
CA SER A 255 -13.88 -11.46 2.28
C SER A 255 -13.94 -12.59 1.24
N SER A 256 -14.28 -13.80 1.68
CA SER A 256 -14.42 -15.01 0.86
C SER A 256 -15.69 -15.05 0.00
N THR A 257 -16.43 -13.94 -0.09
CA THR A 257 -17.75 -13.90 -0.73
C THR A 257 -17.70 -13.10 -2.02
N LEU A 258 -17.41 -13.77 -3.14
CA LEU A 258 -17.87 -13.31 -4.45
C LEU A 258 -19.40 -13.27 -4.40
N ARG A 259 -19.97 -12.09 -4.13
CA ARG A 259 -21.40 -11.86 -4.38
C ARG A 259 -21.59 -11.86 -5.90
N VAL A 260 -21.97 -13.02 -6.44
CA VAL A 260 -22.61 -13.07 -7.75
C VAL A 260 -23.86 -12.21 -7.65
N ALA A 261 -23.91 -11.10 -8.40
CA ALA A 261 -25.12 -10.31 -8.51
C ALA A 261 -26.23 -11.20 -9.08
N PRO A 262 -27.40 -11.33 -8.41
CA PRO A 262 -28.49 -12.07 -8.99
C PRO A 262 -28.97 -11.32 -10.24
N THR A 263 -28.84 -11.96 -11.40
CA THR A 263 -29.57 -11.58 -12.61
C THR A 263 -31.05 -11.56 -12.26
N THR A 264 -31.67 -10.38 -12.36
CA THR A 264 -33.11 -10.21 -12.23
C THR A 264 -33.81 -10.94 -13.38
N SER A 265 -34.05 -12.24 -13.19
CA SER A 265 -35.10 -12.95 -13.92
C SER A 265 -36.43 -12.41 -13.42
N MET A 266 -37.12 -11.64 -14.27
CA MET A 266 -38.54 -11.34 -14.10
C MET A 266 -39.32 -12.65 -13.92
N GLY A 267 -39.71 -12.93 -12.68
CA GLY A 267 -40.65 -13.97 -12.33
C GLY A 267 -41.88 -13.33 -11.71
N LEU A 268 -42.90 -13.13 -12.53
CA LEU A 268 -44.25 -12.75 -12.11
C LEU A 268 -44.78 -13.82 -11.14
N VAL A 269 -45.07 -13.45 -9.89
CA VAL A 269 -45.83 -14.29 -8.95
C VAL A 269 -47.15 -13.59 -8.66
N VAL A 270 -48.22 -14.21 -9.15
CA VAL A 270 -49.62 -13.87 -8.88
C VAL A 270 -49.97 -14.32 -7.45
N VAL A 271 -50.61 -13.45 -6.66
CA VAL A 271 -51.11 -13.77 -5.33
C VAL A 271 -52.65 -13.72 -5.30
N GLY A 272 -53.26 -14.79 -4.79
CA GLY A 272 -54.67 -14.91 -4.35
C GLY A 272 -54.92 -16.37 -3.98
N GLY A 273 -55.14 -16.76 -2.72
CA GLY A 273 -56.41 -16.66 -1.97
C GLY A 273 -57.38 -17.74 -2.46
N SER A 274 -57.99 -18.65 -1.70
CA SER A 274 -58.36 -18.78 -0.29
C SER A 274 -58.95 -20.21 -0.04
N GLU A 275 -58.85 -20.69 1.20
CA GLU A 275 -59.77 -21.59 1.95
C GLU A 275 -60.04 -23.08 1.56
N ASP A 276 -59.95 -23.90 2.62
CA ASP A 276 -60.77 -25.07 3.02
C ASP A 276 -60.33 -26.56 2.90
N CYS A 277 -60.44 -27.20 4.08
CA CYS A 277 -60.75 -28.59 4.43
C CYS A 277 -59.67 -29.71 4.48
N CYS A 278 -59.43 -30.20 5.71
CA CYS A 278 -58.95 -31.55 6.09
C CYS A 278 -60.07 -32.62 5.92
N PRO A 279 -59.91 -33.95 6.20
CA PRO A 279 -58.73 -34.71 6.71
C PRO A 279 -58.44 -36.08 6.02
N MET A 280 -57.29 -36.69 6.39
CA MET A 280 -57.07 -38.12 6.79
C MET A 280 -55.86 -38.86 6.19
N SER A 281 -54.96 -39.22 7.13
CA SER A 281 -54.39 -40.55 7.41
C SER A 281 -53.05 -41.02 6.78
N HIS A 282 -52.17 -41.43 7.72
CA HIS A 282 -51.00 -42.35 7.67
C HIS A 282 -49.85 -41.98 6.71
N ASP A 283 -48.60 -41.78 7.16
CA ASP A 283 -47.76 -42.75 7.86
C ASP A 283 -46.63 -42.14 8.72
N VAL A 284 -46.15 -42.98 9.62
CA VAL A 284 -45.15 -42.80 10.67
C VAL A 284 -43.72 -42.71 10.12
N ASN A 285 -42.90 -41.78 10.61
CA ASN A 285 -41.56 -42.11 11.11
C ASN A 285 -40.91 -41.00 11.94
N THR A 286 -40.52 -41.42 13.15
CA THR A 286 -39.73 -40.80 14.19
C THR A 286 -38.44 -40.16 13.69
N PHE A 287 -38.18 -38.91 14.07
CA PHE A 287 -36.83 -38.31 14.03
C PHE A 287 -36.39 -37.93 15.44
N THR A 288 -35.49 -38.75 15.99
CA THR A 288 -34.68 -38.46 17.16
C THR A 288 -33.68 -37.35 16.86
N SER A 289 -33.67 -36.30 17.68
CA SER A 289 -32.63 -35.27 17.66
C SER A 289 -31.28 -35.87 18.04
N ARG A 290 -30.35 -35.96 17.09
CA ARG A 290 -28.92 -36.10 17.39
C ARG A 290 -28.25 -34.74 17.26
N SER A 291 -27.82 -34.24 18.41
CA SER A 291 -26.74 -33.27 18.54
C SER A 291 -25.54 -33.74 17.70
N LEU A 292 -25.27 -33.01 16.62
CA LEU A 292 -23.95 -32.99 16.00
C LEU A 292 -23.24 -31.79 16.60
N GLY A 293 -22.24 -32.07 17.44
CA GLY A 293 -21.35 -31.09 18.03
C GLY A 293 -20.63 -30.27 16.95
N PRO A 294 -19.95 -29.18 17.35
CA PRO A 294 -19.34 -28.27 16.41
C PRO A 294 -18.26 -29.02 15.62
N SER A 295 -18.51 -29.26 14.34
CA SER A 295 -17.48 -29.57 13.38
C SER A 295 -16.53 -28.38 13.38
N SER A 296 -15.39 -28.56 14.05
CA SER A 296 -14.24 -27.67 13.94
C SER A 296 -13.76 -27.67 12.50
N VAL A 297 -14.33 -26.79 11.68
CA VAL A 297 -13.68 -26.36 10.46
C VAL A 297 -12.52 -25.51 10.93
N GLN A 298 -11.33 -26.12 10.99
CA GLN A 298 -10.08 -25.37 10.96
C GLN A 298 -10.06 -24.61 9.64
N LEU A 299 -10.57 -23.39 9.64
CA LEU A 299 -10.17 -22.39 8.66
C LEU A 299 -8.71 -22.07 8.96
N SER A 300 -7.81 -22.52 8.08
CA SER A 300 -6.43 -22.09 8.08
C SER A 300 -6.41 -20.56 8.00
N ASN A 301 -6.11 -19.90 9.11
CA ASN A 301 -5.88 -18.46 9.20
C ASN A 301 -4.52 -18.09 8.57
N ASP A 302 -4.33 -18.42 7.29
CA ASP A 302 -3.13 -18.03 6.53
C ASP A 302 -3.37 -16.73 5.75
N LEU A 303 -3.96 -15.74 6.41
CA LEU A 303 -3.85 -14.34 6.02
C LEU A 303 -2.65 -13.76 6.77
N LEU A 304 -1.44 -14.04 6.28
CA LEU A 304 -0.26 -13.29 6.71
C LEU A 304 -0.47 -11.82 6.32
N PHE A 305 -0.26 -10.97 7.32
CA PHE A 305 -0.53 -9.54 7.35
C PHE A 305 0.13 -8.81 6.16
N GLY A 306 -0.66 -8.04 5.42
CA GLY A 306 -0.18 -7.12 4.40
C GLY A 306 0.61 -5.96 5.03
N ILE A 307 1.61 -5.46 4.31
CA ILE A 307 2.35 -4.24 4.67
C ILE A 307 1.40 -3.05 4.62
N ARG A 308 0.91 -2.58 5.76
CA ARG A 308 0.37 -1.22 5.82
C ARG A 308 1.55 -0.26 5.63
N LEU A 309 1.58 0.58 4.59
CA LEU A 309 2.41 1.77 4.55
C LEU A 309 1.52 2.94 4.98
N ALA A 310 2.08 3.94 5.64
CA ALA A 310 1.32 5.10 6.05
C ALA A 310 1.28 6.11 4.90
N ASN A 311 0.33 5.96 3.98
CA ASN A 311 -0.02 6.99 3.00
C ASN A 311 -1.35 7.66 3.43
N ALA A 312 -1.29 8.66 4.31
CA ALA A 312 -2.41 9.58 4.51
C ALA A 312 -1.93 10.94 5.06
N PRO A 313 -2.46 12.08 4.56
CA PRO A 313 -2.32 13.36 5.24
C PRO A 313 -3.06 13.28 6.57
N VAL A 314 -2.33 13.39 7.68
CA VAL A 314 -2.88 13.33 9.04
C VAL A 314 -3.42 14.71 9.40
N VAL A 315 -4.75 14.88 9.42
CA VAL A 315 -5.39 16.07 9.98
C VAL A 315 -5.65 15.83 11.47
N LEU A 316 -5.06 16.67 12.33
CA LEU A 316 -5.22 16.59 13.78
C LEU A 316 -6.11 17.73 14.25
N SER A 317 -7.29 17.40 14.79
CA SER A 317 -8.05 18.35 15.60
C SER A 317 -7.81 18.07 17.08
N GLN A 318 -7.50 19.13 17.82
CA GLN A 318 -7.23 19.08 19.25
C GLN A 318 -8.50 19.54 19.99
N THR A 319 -9.16 18.66 20.73
CA THR A 319 -10.16 19.06 21.73
C THR A 319 -9.57 18.87 23.11
N THR A 320 -9.51 19.94 23.90
CA THR A 320 -9.07 19.89 25.29
C THR A 320 -10.27 20.10 26.20
N GLU A 321 -10.81 19.01 26.73
CA GLU A 321 -11.44 19.03 28.04
C GLU A 321 -10.68 18.02 28.90
N ASP A 322 -10.18 18.49 30.04
CA ASP A 322 -9.58 17.71 31.13
C ASP A 322 -8.14 17.18 30.97
N GLY A 323 -7.35 17.67 30.02
CA GLY A 323 -5.90 17.44 29.99
C GLY A 323 -5.49 16.05 29.52
N GLU A 324 -6.42 15.25 29.02
CA GLU A 324 -6.12 14.11 28.14
C GLU A 324 -6.01 14.60 26.68
N ILE A 325 -4.91 14.22 26.02
CA ILE A 325 -4.72 14.46 24.59
C ILE A 325 -5.44 13.33 23.84
N GLU A 326 -6.68 13.55 23.42
CA GLU A 326 -7.38 12.62 22.53
C GLU A 326 -6.92 12.88 21.08
N VAL A 327 -6.00 12.05 20.57
CA VAL A 327 -5.57 12.08 19.17
C VAL A 327 -6.56 11.26 18.35
N ARG A 328 -7.49 11.91 17.64
CA ARG A 328 -8.37 11.23 16.69
C ARG A 328 -7.67 11.07 15.36
N ILE A 329 -7.34 9.82 15.02
CA ILE A 329 -6.88 9.42 13.69
C ILE A 329 -8.13 9.09 12.87
N SER A 330 -8.56 10.04 12.03
CA SER A 330 -9.58 9.75 11.01
C SER A 330 -8.89 9.24 9.76
N VAL A 331 -9.22 8.01 9.36
CA VAL A 331 -8.91 7.48 8.02
C VAL A 331 -10.11 7.85 7.14
N GLY A 332 -9.92 8.78 6.20
CA GLY A 332 -10.91 9.16 5.19
C GLY A 332 -11.02 8.10 4.09
#